data_AF-G2QV29-F1
#
_entry.id   AF-G2QV29-F1
#
_cell.length_a   1.000
_cell.length_b   1.000
_cell.length_c   1.000
_cell.angle_alpha   90.00
_cell.angle_beta   90.00
_cell.angle_gamma   90.00
#
_symmetry.space_group_name_H-M   'P 1'
#
loop_
_entity.id
_entity.type
_entity.pdbx_description
1 polymer ?
#
loop_
_entity_poly.entity_id
_entity_poly.type
_entity_poly.pdbx_seq_one_letter_code
_entity_poly.pdbx_strand_id
1 'polypeptide(L)'
;MAAPAAPPNLDDLQRRAAYEFEQYRQRGAVVRDVDCTTQQALAYQASIPRQGAYPGLTHPNPGSAPVLRRFPNRVINPPTPRDRPAVTRKIKLQLSHRSLRFERWLGWGGNGLASLFYLDSATQRVPRRGRRTYFVVKSCLTLDAGSTRALRRENARTRMFRGLKHFVQLKTFPNTVQLRRSARLGGQANLQPSQIRTNDIMLLEYLPRGSLYKALVVAERDHLTFQTRLLWEIFHCLVQSTIAMAYPPTQHPALYPGGLDAAAPVMEVFPPGNIPTPSRFVHFDIDPTNILVGGNDPTVDPDHPVAPVMKLSDFGIASEVTDAVRANGERALHFRRLAKHKFFMPEQFTKEWDWVPLGYHLYAGAPWPTTVAGQWGWASNLFQVGLVMACLITQCYPPCPPVPGLIWIFHPEYVIGDAEDEEEDDPPKHPPVHAGQVAGKTDRNNVSKYIAVWSYGEYLLHENVPWKKDNNRYLLEQVAECLCDEPRYRPRLNHLKIRIETSLAANQPLWGRGNTDEDTRRLVARLFDRP
;
A
#
# COMPACT_ATOMS: atom_id res chain seq x y z
N MET A 1 38.00 -21.41 16.63
CA MET A 1 36.93 -20.53 16.12
C MET A 1 36.76 -20.84 14.64
N ALA A 2 35.60 -21.32 14.19
CA ALA A 2 35.37 -21.53 12.77
C ALA A 2 35.35 -20.19 12.05
N ALA A 3 36.05 -20.10 10.90
CA ALA A 3 36.01 -18.92 10.06
C ALA A 3 34.55 -18.64 9.63
N PRO A 4 34.11 -17.38 9.57
CA PRO A 4 32.78 -17.06 9.06
C PRO A 4 32.66 -17.57 7.62
N ALA A 5 31.55 -18.24 7.30
CA ALA A 5 31.27 -18.71 5.94
C ALA A 5 31.34 -17.53 4.96
N ALA A 6 31.93 -17.75 3.79
CA ALA A 6 31.94 -16.76 2.71
C ALA A 6 30.50 -16.35 2.37
N PRO A 7 30.24 -15.06 2.05
CA PRO A 7 28.92 -14.63 1.63
C PRO A 7 28.46 -15.45 0.41
N PRO A 8 27.18 -15.82 0.33
CA PRO A 8 26.65 -16.58 -0.80
C PRO A 8 26.88 -15.82 -2.11
N ASN A 9 27.26 -16.54 -3.16
CA ASN A 9 27.37 -15.96 -4.50
C ASN A 9 25.99 -15.41 -4.93
N LEU A 10 25.97 -14.31 -5.68
CA LEU A 10 24.75 -13.69 -6.21
C LEU A 10 23.92 -14.69 -7.03
N ASP A 11 24.57 -15.61 -7.75
CA ASP A 11 23.90 -16.69 -8.46
C ASP A 11 23.10 -17.59 -7.52
N ASP A 12 23.64 -17.92 -6.34
CA ASP A 12 22.97 -18.73 -5.32
C ASP A 12 21.78 -17.96 -4.72
N LEU A 13 21.93 -16.66 -4.48
CA LEU A 13 20.85 -15.80 -3.99
C LEU A 13 19.70 -15.72 -5.00
N GLN A 14 20.01 -15.59 -6.30
CA GLN A 14 19.03 -15.58 -7.37
C GLN A 14 18.32 -16.93 -7.48
N ARG A 15 19.08 -18.02 -7.49
CA ARG A 15 18.60 -19.41 -7.49
C ARG A 15 17.64 -19.69 -6.34
N ARG A 16 18.00 -19.28 -5.13
CA ARG A 16 17.16 -19.37 -3.95
C ARG A 16 15.87 -18.56 -4.10
N ALA A 17 15.98 -17.30 -4.51
CA ALA A 17 14.81 -16.43 -4.70
C ALA A 17 13.84 -16.99 -5.75
N ALA A 18 14.36 -17.50 -6.86
CA ALA A 18 13.56 -18.10 -7.93
C ALA A 18 12.73 -19.28 -7.41
N TYR A 19 13.35 -20.18 -6.65
CA TYR A 19 12.63 -21.31 -6.04
C TYR A 19 11.58 -20.86 -5.01
N GLU A 20 11.91 -19.93 -4.11
CA GLU A 20 10.97 -19.39 -3.12
C GLU A 20 9.72 -18.81 -3.80
N PHE A 21 9.91 -18.06 -4.89
CA PHE A 21 8.80 -17.46 -5.64
C PHE A 21 8.05 -18.44 -6.53
N GLU A 22 8.67 -19.51 -7.02
CA GLU A 22 7.93 -20.59 -7.69
C GLU A 22 6.98 -21.29 -6.71
N GLN A 23 7.43 -21.56 -5.48
CA GLN A 23 6.56 -22.11 -4.45
C GLN A 23 5.42 -21.15 -4.08
N TYR A 24 5.67 -19.84 -4.05
CA TYR A 24 4.62 -18.83 -3.88
C TYR A 24 3.60 -18.86 -5.03
N ARG A 25 4.06 -18.86 -6.28
CA ARG A 25 3.20 -18.90 -7.48
C ARG A 25 2.38 -20.19 -7.59
N GLN A 26 2.95 -21.34 -7.25
CA GLN A 26 2.29 -22.63 -7.43
C GLN A 26 1.42 -23.03 -6.24
N ARG A 27 1.88 -22.73 -5.01
CA ARG A 27 1.29 -23.28 -3.78
C ARG A 27 0.83 -22.20 -2.79
N GLY A 28 1.11 -20.93 -3.08
CA GLY A 28 0.86 -19.85 -2.12
C GLY A 28 1.75 -19.95 -0.88
N ALA A 29 2.95 -20.53 -1.01
CA ALA A 29 3.88 -20.69 0.11
C ALA A 29 4.35 -19.33 0.64
N VAL A 30 4.63 -19.24 1.95
CA VAL A 30 5.29 -18.07 2.53
C VAL A 30 6.74 -18.08 2.07
N VAL A 31 7.12 -17.13 1.21
CA VAL A 31 8.45 -17.02 0.56
C VAL A 31 9.61 -17.23 1.54
N ARG A 32 9.52 -16.71 2.76
CA ARG A 32 10.58 -16.79 3.79
C ARG A 32 10.65 -18.13 4.52
N ASP A 33 9.59 -18.93 4.44
CA ASP A 33 9.47 -20.21 5.16
C ASP A 33 9.72 -21.40 4.22
N VAL A 34 10.05 -21.15 2.95
CA VAL A 34 10.38 -22.19 1.98
C VAL A 34 11.75 -22.78 2.31
N ASP A 35 11.79 -24.11 2.47
CA ASP A 35 13.05 -24.83 2.67
C ASP A 35 13.83 -24.96 1.34
N CYS A 36 14.85 -24.13 1.22
CA CYS A 36 15.75 -24.09 0.07
C CYS A 36 16.87 -25.13 0.12
N THR A 37 16.93 -25.99 1.15
CA THR A 37 17.94 -27.04 1.29
C THR A 37 17.49 -28.39 0.71
N THR A 38 16.22 -28.50 0.35
CA THR A 38 15.64 -29.72 -0.24
C THR A 38 16.26 -30.07 -1.60
N GLN A 39 16.29 -31.37 -1.94
CA GLN A 39 16.74 -31.82 -3.27
C GLN A 39 15.92 -31.18 -4.42
N GLN A 40 14.63 -30.91 -4.19
CA GLN A 40 13.78 -30.20 -5.15
C GLN A 40 14.25 -28.76 -5.39
N ALA A 41 14.64 -28.05 -4.32
CA ALA A 41 15.24 -26.73 -4.44
C ALA A 41 16.53 -26.80 -5.25
N LEU A 42 17.44 -27.72 -4.90
CA LEU A 42 18.72 -27.90 -5.62
C LEU A 42 18.51 -28.27 -7.10
N ALA A 43 17.51 -29.09 -7.42
CA ALA A 43 17.17 -29.46 -8.80
C ALA A 43 16.59 -28.27 -9.59
N TYR A 44 15.70 -27.46 -9.01
CA TYR A 44 15.15 -26.26 -9.65
C TYR A 44 16.26 -25.25 -10.00
N GLN A 45 17.27 -25.16 -9.16
CA GLN A 45 18.41 -24.29 -9.38
C GLN A 45 19.23 -24.68 -10.61
N ALA A 46 19.25 -25.96 -10.99
CA ALA A 46 19.90 -26.44 -12.20
C ALA A 46 19.11 -26.16 -13.49
N SER A 47 17.82 -25.82 -13.37
CA SER A 47 16.89 -25.64 -14.50
C SER A 47 16.53 -24.18 -14.81
N ILE A 48 17.21 -23.20 -14.20
CA ILE A 48 17.00 -21.79 -14.58
C ILE A 48 17.30 -21.67 -16.07
N PRO A 49 16.31 -21.28 -16.89
CA PRO A 49 16.48 -21.23 -18.33
C PRO A 49 17.70 -20.36 -18.70
N ARG A 50 18.46 -20.80 -19.71
CA ARG A 50 19.51 -19.96 -20.28
C ARG A 50 18.89 -18.69 -20.84
N GLN A 51 19.64 -17.59 -20.78
CA GLN A 51 19.27 -16.26 -21.29
C GLN A 51 18.45 -16.37 -22.59
N GLY A 52 17.25 -15.81 -22.59
CA GLY A 52 16.27 -15.97 -23.67
C GLY A 52 14.99 -15.16 -23.41
N ALA A 53 14.06 -15.17 -24.37
CA ALA A 53 12.80 -14.45 -24.26
C ALA A 53 11.83 -15.19 -23.32
N TYR A 54 11.27 -14.47 -22.35
CA TYR A 54 10.18 -14.99 -21.50
C TYR A 54 9.00 -15.40 -22.38
N PRO A 55 8.47 -16.64 -22.28
CA PRO A 55 7.39 -17.12 -23.15
C PRO A 55 6.02 -16.48 -22.87
N GLY A 56 5.95 -15.50 -21.97
CA GLY A 56 4.70 -14.89 -21.52
C GLY A 56 3.99 -15.71 -20.45
N LEU A 57 2.90 -15.16 -19.92
CA LEU A 57 1.98 -15.91 -19.07
C LEU A 57 1.23 -16.94 -19.90
N THR A 58 1.11 -18.15 -19.36
CA THR A 58 0.25 -19.21 -19.91
C THR A 58 -1.04 -19.26 -19.10
N HIS A 59 -2.16 -19.56 -19.77
CA HIS A 59 -3.43 -19.67 -19.08
C HIS A 59 -3.32 -20.79 -18.02
N PRO A 60 -3.53 -20.48 -16.73
CA PRO A 60 -3.63 -21.53 -15.73
C PRO A 60 -4.79 -22.45 -16.12
N ASN A 61 -4.69 -23.77 -15.87
CA ASN A 61 -5.71 -24.75 -16.29
C ASN A 61 -7.14 -24.18 -16.13
N PRO A 62 -7.87 -23.93 -17.25
CA PRO A 62 -9.17 -23.29 -17.20
C PRO A 62 -10.10 -24.12 -16.31
N GLY A 63 -10.52 -23.54 -15.16
CA GLY A 63 -11.42 -24.19 -14.21
C GLY A 63 -10.98 -24.18 -12.75
N SER A 64 -9.72 -23.88 -12.42
CA SER A 64 -9.33 -23.69 -11.02
C SER A 64 -9.72 -22.30 -10.54
N ALA A 65 -10.89 -22.16 -9.93
CA ALA A 65 -11.28 -20.92 -9.25
C ALA A 65 -10.24 -20.54 -8.18
N PRO A 66 -9.87 -19.26 -8.05
CA PRO A 66 -8.90 -18.84 -7.05
C PRO A 66 -9.43 -19.12 -5.64
N VAL A 67 -8.54 -19.60 -4.77
CA VAL A 67 -8.86 -19.88 -3.38
C VAL A 67 -8.83 -18.59 -2.57
N LEU A 68 -10.01 -18.07 -2.25
CA LEU A 68 -10.18 -16.94 -1.34
C LEU A 68 -10.25 -17.42 0.10
N ARG A 69 -9.51 -16.76 1.00
CA ARG A 69 -9.55 -17.02 2.44
C ARG A 69 -10.11 -15.81 3.16
N ARG A 70 -11.16 -16.00 3.95
CA ARG A 70 -11.77 -14.92 4.76
C ARG A 70 -10.79 -14.36 5.78
N PHE A 71 -11.03 -13.10 6.17
CA PHE A 71 -10.37 -12.51 7.33
C PHE A 71 -10.81 -13.23 8.61
N PRO A 72 -9.98 -13.22 9.66
CA PRO A 72 -10.42 -13.70 10.96
C PRO A 72 -11.54 -12.81 11.51
N ASN A 73 -12.46 -13.39 12.29
CA ASN A 73 -13.52 -12.64 13.00
C ASN A 73 -13.02 -11.91 14.26
N ARG A 74 -11.71 -11.94 14.52
CA ARG A 74 -11.04 -11.22 15.60
C ARG A 74 -9.69 -10.71 15.14
N VAL A 75 -9.27 -9.56 15.69
CA VAL A 75 -7.95 -9.00 15.43
C VAL A 75 -6.90 -9.95 16.00
N ILE A 76 -6.06 -10.51 15.13
CA ILE A 76 -4.94 -11.34 15.54
C ILE A 76 -3.76 -10.42 15.79
N ASN A 77 -3.40 -10.25 17.07
CA ASN A 77 -2.16 -9.58 17.43
C ASN A 77 -1.00 -10.58 17.34
N PRO A 78 0.18 -10.15 16.88
CA PRO A 78 1.38 -10.97 17.00
C PRO A 78 1.65 -11.35 18.48
N PRO A 79 2.54 -12.31 18.77
CA PRO A 79 2.98 -12.58 20.14
C PRO A 79 3.68 -11.37 20.75
N THR A 80 3.41 -11.08 22.03
CA THR A 80 4.01 -9.93 22.73
C THR A 80 5.53 -10.06 22.80
N PRO A 81 6.32 -9.04 22.39
CA PRO A 81 7.77 -9.09 22.48
C PRO A 81 8.19 -9.07 23.95
N ARG A 82 9.17 -9.90 24.31
CA ARG A 82 9.71 -9.96 25.68
C ARG A 82 10.27 -8.62 26.14
N ASP A 83 10.88 -7.85 25.24
CA ASP A 83 11.54 -6.58 25.55
C ASP A 83 10.58 -5.38 25.67
N ARG A 84 9.27 -5.58 25.41
CA ARG A 84 8.27 -4.50 25.39
C ARG A 84 8.25 -3.65 26.68
N PRO A 85 8.30 -4.23 27.91
CA PRO A 85 8.31 -3.42 29.14
C PRO A 85 9.57 -2.55 29.29
N ALA A 86 10.74 -3.09 28.90
CA ALA A 86 12.01 -2.37 28.99
C ALA A 86 12.04 -1.18 28.01
N VAL A 87 11.63 -1.40 26.76
CA VAL A 87 11.51 -0.36 25.73
C VAL A 87 10.52 0.71 26.19
N THR A 88 9.37 0.32 26.74
CA THR A 88 8.36 1.26 27.26
C THR A 88 8.92 2.13 28.40
N ARG A 89 9.67 1.54 29.34
CA ARG A 89 10.33 2.27 30.42
C ARG A 89 11.31 3.30 29.87
N LYS A 90 12.11 2.91 28.88
CA LYS A 90 13.04 3.83 28.17
C LYS A 90 12.28 5.00 27.55
N ILE A 91 11.24 4.75 26.75
CA ILE A 91 10.45 5.81 26.10
C ILE A 91 9.82 6.73 27.14
N LYS A 92 9.22 6.18 28.21
CA LYS A 92 8.62 6.97 29.30
C LYS A 92 9.64 7.93 29.93
N LEU A 93 10.86 7.45 30.20
CA LEU A 93 11.95 8.29 30.71
C LEU A 93 12.31 9.37 29.69
N GLN A 94 12.46 8.99 28.42
CA GLN A 94 12.82 9.93 27.35
C GLN A 94 11.76 10.99 27.10
N LEU A 95 10.47 10.72 27.34
CA LEU A 95 9.38 11.66 27.08
C LEU A 95 8.85 12.34 28.34
N SER A 96 9.34 11.98 29.52
CA SER A 96 8.90 12.56 30.81
C SER A 96 9.03 14.08 30.88
N HIS A 97 10.11 14.64 30.33
CA HIS A 97 10.36 16.09 30.26
C HIS A 97 9.46 16.84 29.26
N ARG A 98 8.66 16.11 28.46
CA ARG A 98 7.75 16.65 27.44
C ARG A 98 6.28 16.60 27.88
N SER A 99 6.01 16.23 29.13
CA SER A 99 4.66 16.04 29.68
C SER A 99 3.80 14.99 28.95
N LEU A 100 4.41 14.14 28.12
CA LEU A 100 3.71 13.05 27.44
C LEU A 100 3.57 11.86 28.38
N ARG A 101 2.34 11.41 28.57
CA ARG A 101 1.98 10.27 29.43
C ARG A 101 1.61 9.08 28.55
N PHE A 102 2.18 7.93 28.87
CA PHE A 102 1.85 6.67 28.20
C PHE A 102 0.45 6.21 28.59
N GLU A 103 -0.34 5.80 27.61
CA GLU A 103 -1.68 5.21 27.82
C GLU A 103 -1.64 3.69 27.65
N ARG A 104 -1.25 3.22 26.44
CA ARG A 104 -1.29 1.80 26.08
C ARG A 104 -0.39 1.50 24.87
N TRP A 105 -0.13 0.22 24.62
CA TRP A 105 0.48 -0.22 23.36
C TRP A 105 -0.56 -0.29 22.25
N LEU A 106 -0.13 0.02 21.02
CA LEU A 106 -0.99 -0.05 19.82
C LEU A 106 -0.62 -1.23 18.93
N GLY A 107 0.66 -1.54 18.80
CA GLY A 107 1.13 -2.65 17.96
C GLY A 107 2.64 -2.75 17.95
N TRP A 108 3.16 -3.81 17.35
CA TRP A 108 4.60 -4.03 17.16
C TRP A 108 4.85 -4.88 15.92
N GLY A 109 6.04 -4.75 15.36
CA GLY A 109 6.47 -5.50 14.18
C GLY A 109 7.99 -5.48 14.03
N GLY A 110 8.47 -5.90 12.85
CA GLY A 110 9.92 -6.00 12.57
C GLY A 110 10.68 -4.68 12.73
N ASN A 111 10.00 -3.55 12.59
CA ASN A 111 10.60 -2.21 12.65
C ASN A 111 10.45 -1.51 14.00
N GLY A 112 9.71 -2.07 14.97
CA GLY A 112 9.59 -1.47 16.29
C GLY A 112 8.25 -1.63 17.02
N LEU A 113 8.08 -0.80 18.04
CA LEU A 113 6.92 -0.70 18.92
C LEU A 113 6.16 0.59 18.64
N ALA A 114 4.85 0.52 18.46
CA ALA A 114 3.94 1.66 18.44
C ALA A 114 3.17 1.75 19.77
N SER A 115 3.20 2.91 20.40
CA SER A 115 2.59 3.18 21.71
C SER A 115 1.77 4.46 21.69
N LEU A 116 0.63 4.46 22.38
CA LEU A 116 -0.22 5.62 22.56
C LEU A 116 0.25 6.45 23.74
N PHE A 117 0.45 7.74 23.51
CA PHE A 117 0.74 8.75 24.52
C PHE A 117 -0.30 9.86 24.46
N TYR A 118 -0.46 10.61 25.55
CA TYR A 118 -1.30 11.80 25.60
C TYR A 118 -0.64 12.95 26.35
N LEU A 119 -1.08 14.16 26.00
CA LEU A 119 -0.80 15.41 26.71
C LEU A 119 -2.10 15.90 27.36
N ASP A 120 -2.04 16.27 28.63
CA ASP A 120 -3.18 16.85 29.35
C ASP A 120 -3.30 18.35 29.05
N SER A 121 -4.50 18.83 28.71
CA SER A 121 -4.75 20.25 28.44
C SER A 121 -4.44 21.15 29.64
N ALA A 122 -4.44 20.63 30.87
CA ALA A 122 -4.00 21.37 32.05
C ALA A 122 -2.52 21.80 31.98
N THR A 123 -1.72 21.13 31.13
CA THR A 123 -0.30 21.45 30.90
C THR A 123 -0.06 22.32 29.66
N GLN A 124 -1.12 22.68 28.92
CA GLN A 124 -1.03 23.58 27.77
C GLN A 124 -1.11 25.05 28.22
N ARG A 125 -0.45 25.95 27.47
CA ARG A 125 -0.44 27.41 27.75
C ARG A 125 -1.85 28.04 27.80
N VAL A 126 -2.85 27.38 27.21
CA VAL A 126 -4.27 27.74 27.30
C VAL A 126 -5.04 26.54 27.85
N PRO A 127 -5.34 26.49 29.16
CA PRO A 127 -5.99 25.33 29.76
C PRO A 127 -7.45 25.20 29.29
N ARG A 128 -7.74 24.22 28.43
CA ARG A 128 -9.11 23.71 28.25
C ARG A 128 -9.29 22.51 29.16
N ARG A 129 -9.80 22.75 30.37
CA ARG A 129 -9.94 21.73 31.44
C ARG A 129 -10.56 20.43 30.88
N GLY A 130 -9.84 19.31 31.03
CA GLY A 130 -10.35 17.96 30.73
C GLY A 130 -10.08 17.39 29.32
N ARG A 131 -9.50 18.12 28.37
CA ARG A 131 -9.24 17.57 27.03
C ARG A 131 -7.86 16.89 26.97
N ARG A 132 -7.76 15.68 26.41
CA ARG A 132 -6.48 14.99 26.14
C ARG A 132 -6.14 15.09 24.65
N THR A 133 -4.89 15.41 24.33
CA THR A 133 -4.37 15.32 22.95
C THR A 133 -3.54 14.05 22.83
N TYR A 134 -3.89 13.17 21.90
CA TYR A 134 -3.25 11.87 21.74
C TYR A 134 -2.22 11.86 20.61
N PHE A 135 -1.17 11.05 20.79
CA PHE A 135 -0.06 10.87 19.87
C PHE A 135 0.35 9.41 19.80
N VAL A 136 0.81 8.98 18.64
CA VAL A 136 1.48 7.69 18.48
C VAL A 136 2.99 7.89 18.55
N VAL A 137 3.64 7.12 19.39
CA VAL A 137 5.08 7.08 19.56
C VAL A 137 5.59 5.76 18.99
N LYS A 138 6.35 5.82 17.90
CA LYS A 138 7.03 4.66 17.30
C LYS A 138 8.51 4.67 17.69
N SER A 139 9.02 3.54 18.16
CA SER A 139 10.43 3.38 18.57
C SER A 139 10.96 1.99 18.20
N CYS A 140 12.27 1.85 18.08
CA CYS A 140 12.90 0.54 17.89
C CYS A 140 12.64 -0.39 19.10
N LEU A 141 12.44 -1.69 18.84
CA LEU A 141 12.40 -2.70 19.90
C LEU A 141 13.81 -3.05 20.39
N THR A 142 14.76 -3.16 19.46
CA THR A 142 16.17 -3.39 19.74
C THR A 142 16.97 -2.08 19.66
N LEU A 143 18.04 -1.99 20.43
CA LEU A 143 18.88 -0.79 20.53
C LEU A 143 20.12 -0.84 19.63
N ASP A 144 20.13 -1.74 18.65
CA ASP A 144 21.24 -1.86 17.72
C ASP A 144 21.25 -0.72 16.69
N ALA A 145 22.43 -0.45 16.13
CA ALA A 145 22.62 0.62 15.17
C ALA A 145 21.82 0.42 13.87
N GLY A 146 21.53 -0.82 13.49
CA GLY A 146 20.74 -1.17 12.32
C GLY A 146 19.28 -0.77 12.47
N SER A 147 18.67 -1.10 13.61
CA SER A 147 17.28 -0.75 13.93
C SER A 147 17.08 0.75 14.03
N THR A 148 18.00 1.46 14.70
CA THR A 148 17.99 2.93 14.74
C THR A 148 18.10 3.55 13.34
N ARG A 149 18.92 2.97 12.46
CA ARG A 149 19.03 3.43 11.05
C ARG A 149 17.75 3.14 10.27
N ALA A 150 17.06 2.03 10.53
CA ALA A 150 15.77 1.72 9.91
C ALA A 150 14.69 2.75 10.30
N LEU A 151 14.54 3.05 11.60
CA LEU A 151 13.56 4.04 12.07
C LEU A 151 13.87 5.46 11.54
N ARG A 152 15.14 5.85 11.45
CA ARG A 152 15.51 7.14 10.85
C ARG A 152 15.17 7.23 9.37
N ARG A 153 15.39 6.14 8.62
CA ARG A 153 14.96 6.05 7.21
C ARG A 153 13.44 6.15 7.09
N GLU A 154 12.70 5.46 7.95
CA GLU A 154 11.24 5.56 7.99
C GLU A 154 10.78 7.00 8.28
N ASN A 155 11.38 7.67 9.28
CA ASN A 155 11.07 9.06 9.60
C ASN A 155 11.32 9.99 8.39
N ALA A 156 12.46 9.83 7.73
CA ALA A 156 12.80 10.61 6.55
C ALA A 156 11.78 10.41 5.41
N ARG A 157 11.38 9.17 5.14
CA ARG A 157 10.38 8.85 4.10
C ARG A 157 8.99 9.35 4.45
N THR A 158 8.57 9.19 5.70
CA THR A 158 7.28 9.74 6.19
C THR A 158 7.27 11.27 6.05
N ARG A 159 8.41 11.93 6.28
CA ARG A 159 8.54 13.39 6.14
C ARG A 159 8.37 13.88 4.71
N MET A 160 8.65 13.05 3.71
CA MET A 160 8.46 13.43 2.29
C MET A 160 7.01 13.77 1.98
N PHE A 161 6.05 13.18 2.71
CA PHE A 161 4.61 13.38 2.54
C PHE A 161 3.97 14.18 3.66
N ARG A 162 4.79 14.87 4.47
CA ARG A 162 4.28 15.76 5.52
C ARG A 162 3.38 16.82 4.89
N GLY A 163 2.25 17.08 5.53
CA GLY A 163 1.28 18.07 5.05
C GLY A 163 0.29 17.54 4.03
N LEU A 164 0.46 16.32 3.49
CA LEU A 164 -0.52 15.73 2.57
C LEU A 164 -1.64 15.00 3.31
N LYS A 165 -2.88 15.09 2.81
CA LYS A 165 -4.07 14.63 3.53
C LYS A 165 -4.14 13.12 3.74
N HIS A 166 -3.80 12.32 2.73
CA HIS A 166 -3.94 10.86 2.78
C HIS A 166 -2.71 10.13 3.31
N PHE A 167 -1.89 10.81 4.12
CA PHE A 167 -0.72 10.25 4.79
C PHE A 167 -0.80 10.50 6.29
N VAL A 168 -0.27 9.56 7.08
CA VAL A 168 -0.11 9.78 8.52
C VAL A 168 0.85 10.93 8.79
N GLN A 169 0.39 11.91 9.56
CA GLN A 169 1.16 13.12 9.84
C GLN A 169 2.19 12.93 10.95
N LEU A 170 3.43 13.34 10.68
CA LEU A 170 4.44 13.58 11.73
C LEU A 170 4.01 14.76 12.61
N LYS A 171 4.14 14.58 13.92
CA LYS A 171 3.87 15.64 14.91
C LYS A 171 5.17 16.14 15.53
N THR A 172 5.16 17.42 15.89
CA THR A 172 6.25 18.01 16.65
C THR A 172 6.11 17.63 18.13
N PHE A 173 7.24 17.39 18.78
CA PHE A 173 7.23 17.17 20.22
C PHE A 173 6.79 18.44 20.95
N PRO A 174 5.97 18.34 22.01
CA PRO A 174 5.67 19.48 22.87
C PRO A 174 6.94 20.13 23.41
N ASN A 175 6.85 21.41 23.77
CA ASN A 175 7.97 22.11 24.41
C ASN A 175 8.37 21.42 25.72
N THR A 176 9.66 21.40 26.01
CA THR A 176 10.19 20.87 27.26
C THR A 176 9.60 21.66 28.43
N VAL A 177 8.97 20.97 29.37
CA VAL A 177 8.60 21.59 30.65
C VAL A 177 9.86 21.59 31.50
N GLN A 178 10.31 22.77 31.96
CA GLN A 178 11.30 22.83 33.04
C GLN A 178 10.67 22.13 34.25
N LEU A 179 11.09 20.90 34.51
CA LEU A 179 10.79 20.23 35.77
C LEU A 179 11.32 21.14 36.88
N ARG A 180 10.42 21.84 37.59
CA ARG A 180 10.72 22.50 38.86
C ARG A 180 11.21 21.40 39.81
N ARG A 181 12.51 21.13 39.81
CA ARG A 181 13.12 20.25 40.80
C ARG A 181 12.94 20.94 42.15
N SER A 182 12.09 20.37 43.00
CA SER A 182 12.10 20.68 44.43
C SER A 182 13.52 20.44 44.94
N ALA A 183 14.17 21.47 45.46
CA ALA A 183 15.54 21.50 45.95
C ALA A 183 15.75 20.69 47.26
N ARG A 184 15.24 19.45 47.36
CA ARG A 184 15.27 18.67 48.61
C ARG A 184 15.82 17.25 48.51
N LEU A 185 16.47 16.87 47.41
CA LEU A 185 17.26 15.63 47.36
C LEU A 185 18.62 15.94 46.77
N GLY A 186 19.58 16.12 47.67
CA GLY A 186 20.99 16.22 47.35
C GLY A 186 21.52 14.90 46.80
N GLY A 187 22.41 15.02 45.80
CA GLY A 187 23.34 13.96 45.40
C GLY A 187 22.74 12.78 44.67
N GLN A 188 22.63 12.87 43.34
CA GLN A 188 23.22 11.89 42.40
C GLN A 188 22.89 12.23 40.94
N ALA A 189 23.95 12.23 40.12
CA ALA A 189 24.01 12.22 38.66
C ALA A 189 23.38 13.41 37.88
N ASN A 190 24.28 14.29 37.42
CA ASN A 190 24.10 15.19 36.28
C ASN A 190 23.77 14.42 35.00
N LEU A 191 22.51 14.09 34.77
CA LEU A 191 21.98 13.89 33.41
C LEU A 191 21.41 15.24 32.96
N GLN A 192 22.22 16.01 32.24
CA GLN A 192 21.77 17.21 31.53
C GLN A 192 20.56 16.84 30.64
N PRO A 193 19.38 17.49 30.79
CA PRO A 193 18.20 17.25 29.95
C PRO A 193 18.42 17.53 28.45
N SER A 194 19.53 18.18 28.08
CA SER A 194 19.82 18.67 26.73
C SER A 194 20.28 17.61 25.72
N GLN A 195 20.48 16.35 26.12
CA GLN A 195 20.98 15.31 25.20
C GLN A 195 20.24 13.97 25.26
N ILE A 196 18.99 13.94 25.75
CA ILE A 196 18.15 12.76 25.57
C ILE A 196 17.78 12.69 24.08
N ARG A 197 18.54 11.88 23.32
CA ARG A 197 18.37 11.71 21.87
C ARG A 197 16.94 11.22 21.57
N THR A 198 16.09 12.13 21.11
CA THR A 198 14.77 11.80 20.52
C THR A 198 14.91 11.22 19.11
N ASN A 199 16.14 11.12 18.59
CA ASN A 199 16.47 10.60 17.25
C ASN A 199 16.11 9.13 17.01
N ASP A 200 15.68 8.42 18.07
CA ASP A 200 15.30 7.01 18.03
C ASP A 200 13.79 6.83 18.28
N ILE A 201 13.02 7.91 18.10
CA ILE A 201 11.56 7.95 18.29
C ILE A 201 10.92 8.77 17.15
N MET A 202 9.79 8.28 16.64
CA MET A 202 8.90 9.04 15.76
C MET A 202 7.61 9.38 16.51
N LEU A 203 7.18 10.64 16.40
CA LEU A 203 5.88 11.09 16.91
C LEU A 203 4.92 11.30 15.74
N LEU A 204 3.79 10.61 15.78
CA LEU A 204 2.78 10.59 14.73
C LEU A 204 1.43 11.01 15.30
N GLU A 205 0.53 11.46 14.43
CA GLU A 205 -0.87 11.64 14.80
C GLU A 205 -1.52 10.33 15.23
N TYR A 206 -2.50 10.42 16.14
CA TYR A 206 -3.31 9.28 16.54
C TYR A 206 -4.61 9.23 15.74
N LEU A 207 -4.87 8.08 15.12
CA LEU A 207 -6.06 7.81 14.33
C LEU A 207 -6.93 6.80 15.09
N PRO A 208 -7.98 7.25 15.80
CA PRO A 208 -8.69 6.45 16.80
C PRO A 208 -9.49 5.28 16.22
N ARG A 209 -9.86 5.35 14.94
CA ARG A 209 -10.61 4.32 14.22
C ARG A 209 -9.75 3.12 13.81
N GLY A 210 -8.44 3.18 14.01
CA GLY A 210 -7.53 2.09 13.70
C GLY A 210 -7.27 1.94 12.20
N SER A 211 -7.13 0.70 11.73
CA SER A 211 -6.80 0.37 10.35
C SER A 211 -7.97 -0.23 9.56
N LEU A 212 -7.88 -0.26 8.23
CA LEU A 212 -8.84 -0.97 7.38
C LEU A 212 -8.90 -2.47 7.71
N TYR A 213 -7.80 -3.07 8.16
CA TYR A 213 -7.81 -4.44 8.67
C TYR A 213 -8.78 -4.62 9.84
N LYS A 214 -8.82 -3.67 10.79
CA LYS A 214 -9.80 -3.70 11.89
C LYS A 214 -11.22 -3.65 11.33
N ALA A 215 -11.48 -2.80 10.33
CA ALA A 215 -12.80 -2.70 9.70
C ALA A 215 -13.21 -4.00 8.97
N LEU A 216 -12.30 -4.66 8.27
CA LEU A 216 -12.54 -5.97 7.64
C LEU A 216 -12.89 -7.05 8.67
N VAL A 217 -12.17 -7.09 9.80
CA VAL A 217 -12.47 -8.00 10.91
C VAL A 217 -13.85 -7.73 11.52
N VAL A 218 -14.19 -6.45 11.74
CA VAL A 218 -15.51 -6.04 12.23
C VAL A 218 -16.60 -6.44 11.23
N ALA A 219 -16.34 -6.25 9.92
CA ALA A 219 -17.29 -6.57 8.89
C ALA A 219 -17.57 -8.08 8.80
N GLU A 220 -16.53 -8.93 8.90
CA GLU A 220 -16.70 -10.38 8.95
C GLU A 220 -17.46 -10.82 10.21
N ARG A 221 -17.09 -10.28 11.39
CA ARG A 221 -17.74 -10.62 12.66
C ARG A 221 -19.22 -10.26 12.68
N ASP A 222 -19.56 -9.08 12.16
CA ASP A 222 -20.91 -8.51 12.23
C ASP A 222 -21.72 -8.74 10.96
N HIS A 223 -21.20 -9.55 10.02
CA HIS A 223 -21.79 -9.82 8.71
C HIS A 223 -22.21 -8.56 7.96
N LEU A 224 -21.34 -7.54 7.98
CA LEU A 224 -21.51 -6.29 7.25
C LEU A 224 -20.87 -6.41 5.89
N THR A 225 -21.48 -5.85 4.86
CA THR A 225 -20.86 -5.66 3.54
C THR A 225 -20.46 -4.20 3.37
N PHE A 226 -19.37 -3.96 2.63
CA PHE A 226 -19.00 -2.60 2.25
C PHE A 226 -19.90 -2.13 1.11
N GLN A 227 -20.58 -1.00 1.33
CA GLN A 227 -21.40 -0.35 0.33
C GLN A 227 -20.56 0.20 -0.83
N THR A 228 -21.15 0.21 -2.02
CA THR A 228 -20.57 0.74 -3.26
C THR A 228 -20.00 2.14 -3.08
N ARG A 229 -20.81 3.04 -2.49
CA ARG A 229 -20.41 4.42 -2.26
C ARG A 229 -19.18 4.49 -1.38
N LEU A 230 -19.19 3.77 -0.26
CA LEU A 230 -18.04 3.71 0.64
C LEU A 230 -16.79 3.16 -0.06
N LEU A 231 -16.93 2.14 -0.92
CA LEU A 231 -15.80 1.59 -1.68
C LEU A 231 -15.20 2.62 -2.63
N TRP A 232 -16.00 3.40 -3.35
CA TRP A 232 -15.49 4.48 -4.21
C TRP A 232 -14.77 5.57 -3.41
N GLU A 233 -15.29 5.97 -2.25
CA GLU A 233 -14.65 6.97 -1.38
C GLU A 233 -13.30 6.48 -0.85
N ILE A 234 -13.24 5.20 -0.43
CA ILE A 234 -11.98 4.57 -0.03
C ILE A 234 -11.01 4.53 -1.22
N PHE A 235 -11.49 4.11 -2.39
CA PHE A 235 -10.66 4.01 -3.58
C PHE A 235 -10.07 5.36 -3.98
N HIS A 236 -10.88 6.43 -3.93
CA HIS A 236 -10.43 7.79 -4.15
C HIS A 236 -9.26 8.16 -3.23
N CYS A 237 -9.40 7.97 -1.92
CA CYS A 237 -8.34 8.25 -0.96
C CYS A 237 -7.03 7.50 -1.28
N LEU A 238 -7.14 6.21 -1.62
CA LEU A 238 -5.97 5.38 -1.92
C LEU A 238 -5.27 5.79 -3.22
N VAL A 239 -6.05 6.16 -4.26
CA VAL A 239 -5.49 6.68 -5.51
C VAL A 239 -4.80 8.03 -5.27
N GLN A 240 -5.35 8.90 -4.43
CA GLN A 240 -4.68 10.15 -4.04
C GLN A 240 -3.32 9.90 -3.38
N SER A 241 -3.22 8.91 -2.48
CA SER A 241 -1.91 8.50 -1.93
C SER A 241 -0.93 8.01 -3.02
N THR A 242 -1.42 7.29 -4.05
CA THR A 242 -0.56 6.86 -5.17
C THR A 242 -0.10 8.02 -6.05
N ILE A 243 -0.94 9.03 -6.26
CA ILE A 243 -0.59 10.26 -6.97
C ILE A 243 0.53 11.00 -6.23
N ALA A 244 0.43 11.17 -4.92
CA ALA A 244 1.49 11.79 -4.14
C ALA A 244 2.80 11.01 -4.15
N MET A 245 2.77 9.68 -4.16
CA MET A 245 4.00 8.90 -4.30
C MET A 245 4.59 8.99 -5.72
N ALA A 246 3.75 9.14 -6.75
CA ALA A 246 4.23 9.43 -8.11
C ALA A 246 4.83 10.84 -8.22
N TYR A 247 4.30 11.81 -7.48
CA TYR A 247 4.73 13.21 -7.51
C TYR A 247 5.01 13.75 -6.10
N PRO A 248 6.06 13.25 -5.42
CA PRO A 248 6.32 13.60 -4.03
C PRO A 248 6.67 15.10 -3.93
N PRO A 249 6.13 15.81 -2.91
CA PRO A 249 6.36 17.25 -2.77
C PRO A 249 7.83 17.66 -2.70
N THR A 250 8.70 16.80 -2.17
CA THR A 250 10.15 17.04 -2.11
C THR A 250 10.82 17.09 -3.48
N GLN A 251 10.23 16.45 -4.50
CA GLN A 251 10.72 16.45 -5.88
C GLN A 251 9.91 17.41 -6.76
N HIS A 252 8.66 17.69 -6.40
CA HIS A 252 7.75 18.56 -7.15
C HIS A 252 7.15 19.68 -6.27
N PRO A 253 7.99 20.55 -5.66
CA PRO A 253 7.50 21.59 -4.75
C PRO A 253 6.57 22.61 -5.43
N ALA A 254 6.71 22.80 -6.75
CA ALA A 254 5.88 23.71 -7.54
C ALA A 254 4.39 23.33 -7.56
N LEU A 255 4.04 22.06 -7.28
CA LEU A 255 2.64 21.62 -7.15
C LEU A 255 1.97 22.15 -5.87
N TYR A 256 2.77 22.66 -4.92
CA TYR A 256 2.32 23.11 -3.61
C TYR A 256 2.85 24.52 -3.32
N PRO A 257 2.41 25.56 -4.08
CA PRO A 257 2.98 26.91 -4.01
C PRO A 257 2.79 27.62 -2.67
N GLY A 258 1.86 27.17 -1.83
CA GLY A 258 1.68 27.62 -0.44
C GLY A 258 2.55 26.89 0.59
N GLY A 259 3.39 25.95 0.14
CA GLY A 259 4.13 25.03 1.00
C GLY A 259 3.24 24.00 1.69
N LEU A 260 3.88 23.10 2.43
CA LEU A 260 3.24 22.02 3.19
C LEU A 260 3.19 22.29 4.70
N ASP A 261 3.63 23.49 5.11
CA ASP A 261 3.62 23.92 6.51
C ASP A 261 2.27 24.54 6.93
N ALA A 262 1.23 24.39 6.09
CA ALA A 262 -0.13 24.81 6.41
C ALA A 262 -0.65 24.12 7.69
N ALA A 263 -1.52 24.81 8.43
CA ALA A 263 -2.10 24.30 9.67
C ALA A 263 -2.96 23.03 9.46
N ALA A 264 -3.50 22.85 8.25
CA ALA A 264 -4.29 21.71 7.84
C ALA A 264 -3.62 20.96 6.69
N PRO A 265 -3.71 19.61 6.64
CA PRO A 265 -3.24 18.84 5.51
C PRO A 265 -3.94 19.22 4.20
N VAL A 266 -3.19 19.25 3.11
CA VAL A 266 -3.66 19.60 1.76
C VAL A 266 -3.93 18.34 0.93
N MET A 267 -4.89 18.45 0.01
CA MET A 267 -5.14 17.41 -0.98
C MET A 267 -3.95 17.26 -1.94
N GLU A 268 -3.71 16.03 -2.37
CA GLU A 268 -2.71 15.66 -3.34
C GLU A 268 -3.08 16.21 -4.71
N VAL A 269 -2.07 16.74 -5.42
CA VAL A 269 -2.28 17.41 -6.70
C VAL A 269 -1.68 16.57 -7.82
N PHE A 270 -2.51 16.21 -8.80
CA PHE A 270 -2.02 15.68 -10.06
C PHE A 270 -1.45 16.84 -10.89
N PRO A 271 -0.23 16.74 -11.45
CA PRO A 271 0.38 17.83 -12.21
C PRO A 271 -0.49 18.26 -13.42
N PRO A 272 -0.77 19.57 -13.60
CA PRO A 272 -1.46 20.07 -14.78
C PRO A 272 -0.51 20.12 -16.00
N GLY A 273 -1.06 19.94 -17.21
CA GLY A 273 -0.33 20.17 -18.46
C GLY A 273 0.76 19.13 -18.75
N ASN A 274 1.98 19.60 -19.05
CA ASN A 274 3.15 18.74 -19.31
C ASN A 274 3.49 17.94 -18.05
N ILE A 275 3.00 16.70 -18.01
CA ILE A 275 3.12 15.81 -16.86
C ILE A 275 4.61 15.51 -16.64
N PRO A 276 5.20 15.91 -15.49
CA PRO A 276 6.58 15.57 -15.19
C PRO A 276 6.72 14.04 -15.09
N THR A 277 7.94 13.55 -15.32
CA THR A 277 8.22 12.13 -15.13
C THR A 277 7.89 11.73 -13.69
N PRO A 278 7.01 10.73 -13.47
CA PRO A 278 6.67 10.30 -12.12
C PRO A 278 7.88 9.66 -11.45
N SER A 279 8.00 9.84 -10.14
CA SER A 279 8.98 9.16 -9.32
C SER A 279 8.78 7.64 -9.36
N ARG A 280 9.86 6.90 -9.09
CA ARG A 280 9.80 5.45 -8.84
C ARG A 280 9.77 5.12 -7.36
N PHE A 281 9.09 5.96 -6.57
CA PHE A 281 8.87 5.72 -5.15
C PHE A 281 7.80 4.64 -4.96
N VAL A 282 8.18 3.55 -4.31
CA VAL A 282 7.35 2.37 -4.10
C VAL A 282 7.25 2.09 -2.61
N HIS A 283 6.03 1.89 -2.11
CA HIS A 283 5.79 1.67 -0.68
C HIS A 283 6.21 0.26 -0.23
N PHE A 284 6.02 -0.74 -1.09
CA PHE A 284 6.25 -2.18 -0.86
C PHE A 284 5.37 -2.84 0.22
N ASP A 285 4.72 -2.07 1.09
CA ASP A 285 3.89 -2.60 2.19
C ASP A 285 2.47 -2.00 2.20
N ILE A 286 1.83 -1.77 1.05
CA ILE A 286 0.42 -1.35 1.04
C ILE A 286 -0.46 -2.58 1.24
N ASP A 287 -1.13 -2.61 2.37
CA ASP A 287 -2.12 -3.63 2.73
C ASP A 287 -3.10 -3.05 3.77
N PRO A 288 -4.22 -3.73 4.08
CA PRO A 288 -5.24 -3.19 4.98
C PRO A 288 -4.72 -2.83 6.39
N THR A 289 -3.62 -3.42 6.87
CA THR A 289 -3.06 -3.10 8.19
C THR A 289 -2.33 -1.76 8.23
N ASN A 290 -1.81 -1.29 7.09
CA ASN A 290 -1.03 -0.06 6.96
C ASN A 290 -1.86 1.12 6.44
N ILE A 291 -3.16 0.94 6.23
CA ILE A 291 -4.10 2.02 5.90
C ILE A 291 -4.92 2.34 7.14
N LEU A 292 -4.67 3.52 7.71
CA LEU A 292 -5.32 4.00 8.92
C LEU A 292 -6.53 4.89 8.58
N VAL A 293 -7.50 4.91 9.49
CA VAL A 293 -8.80 5.56 9.28
C VAL A 293 -8.88 6.84 10.12
N GLY A 294 -9.02 7.97 9.45
CA GLY A 294 -9.16 9.29 10.07
C GLY A 294 -10.60 9.67 10.41
N GLY A 295 -10.77 10.94 10.78
CA GLY A 295 -12.09 11.53 10.98
C GLY A 295 -12.84 11.76 9.66
N ASN A 296 -14.13 12.06 9.77
CA ASN A 296 -15.00 12.53 8.69
C ASN A 296 -15.89 13.67 9.20
N ASP A 297 -15.39 14.50 10.11
CA ASP A 297 -16.15 15.65 10.59
C ASP A 297 -16.13 16.71 9.49
N PRO A 298 -17.27 16.98 8.81
CA PRO A 298 -17.31 17.89 7.67
C PRO A 298 -16.97 19.34 8.04
N THR A 299 -17.05 19.70 9.34
CA THR A 299 -16.64 21.03 9.82
C THR A 299 -15.11 21.18 9.91
N VAL A 300 -14.41 20.05 10.01
CA VAL A 300 -12.95 19.98 10.11
C VAL A 300 -12.33 19.54 8.78
N ASP A 301 -13.00 18.68 8.04
CA ASP A 301 -12.55 18.07 6.80
C ASP A 301 -13.67 18.05 5.74
N PRO A 302 -13.86 19.16 4.99
CA PRO A 302 -14.92 19.27 4.00
C PRO A 302 -14.69 18.39 2.77
N ASP A 303 -13.48 17.88 2.55
CA ASP A 303 -13.15 17.04 1.39
C ASP A 303 -13.64 15.59 1.56
N HIS A 304 -14.01 15.20 2.79
CA HIS A 304 -14.44 13.84 3.13
C HIS A 304 -15.76 13.85 3.94
N PRO A 305 -16.88 14.36 3.39
CA PRO A 305 -18.12 14.62 4.13
C PRO A 305 -18.97 13.35 4.41
N VAL A 306 -18.67 12.24 3.73
CA VAL A 306 -19.45 10.99 3.81
C VAL A 306 -18.63 9.89 4.48
N ALA A 307 -17.45 9.58 3.93
CA ALA A 307 -16.56 8.55 4.43
C ALA A 307 -15.34 9.14 5.16
N PRO A 308 -14.74 8.42 6.12
CA PRO A 308 -13.47 8.83 6.73
C PRO A 308 -12.31 8.85 5.75
N VAL A 309 -11.43 9.83 5.94
CA VAL A 309 -10.17 9.90 5.20
C VAL A 309 -9.33 8.65 5.48
N MET A 310 -8.87 8.00 4.41
CA MET A 310 -7.92 6.89 4.51
C MET A 310 -6.50 7.45 4.43
N LYS A 311 -5.65 7.05 5.38
CA LYS A 311 -4.28 7.55 5.51
C LYS A 311 -3.27 6.42 5.44
N LEU A 312 -2.37 6.49 4.46
CA LEU A 312 -1.29 5.54 4.31
C LEU A 312 -0.22 5.74 5.41
N SER A 313 0.30 4.62 5.91
CA SER A 313 1.25 4.58 7.03
C SER A 313 2.33 3.51 6.82
N ASP A 314 3.36 3.55 7.68
CA ASP A 314 4.50 2.61 7.72
C ASP A 314 5.40 2.60 6.46
N PHE A 315 6.22 3.64 6.34
CA PHE A 315 7.22 3.78 5.28
C PHE A 315 8.54 3.04 5.59
N GLY A 316 8.50 2.04 6.48
CA GLY A 316 9.69 1.36 6.98
C GLY A 316 10.50 0.67 5.87
N ILE A 317 9.81 0.15 4.86
CA ILE A 317 10.43 -0.52 3.70
C ILE A 317 10.23 0.21 2.37
N ALA A 318 9.50 1.33 2.36
CA ALA A 318 9.29 2.13 1.16
C ALA A 318 10.61 2.63 0.57
N SER A 319 10.76 2.73 -0.74
CA SER A 319 12.00 3.23 -1.36
C SER A 319 11.75 3.78 -2.75
N GLU A 320 12.57 4.73 -3.14
CA GLU A 320 12.76 5.06 -4.55
C GLU A 320 13.65 4.02 -5.22
N VAL A 321 13.19 3.47 -6.35
CA VAL A 321 13.90 2.41 -7.08
C VAL A 321 14.37 2.94 -8.43
N THR A 322 15.57 3.52 -8.43
CA THR A 322 16.20 4.08 -9.64
C THR A 322 16.73 2.99 -10.57
N ASP A 323 17.06 3.35 -11.81
CA ASP A 323 17.71 2.43 -12.75
C ASP A 323 19.01 1.85 -12.21
N ALA A 324 19.80 2.65 -11.48
CA ALA A 324 21.03 2.19 -10.83
C ALA A 324 20.77 1.18 -9.70
N VAL A 325 19.67 1.35 -8.94
CA VAL A 325 19.26 0.39 -7.91
C VAL A 325 18.82 -0.92 -8.55
N ARG A 326 18.08 -0.83 -9.66
CA ARG A 326 17.57 -1.98 -10.40
C ARG A 326 18.71 -2.74 -11.10
N ALA A 327 19.69 -2.02 -11.63
CA ALA A 327 20.93 -2.57 -12.20
C ALA A 327 21.93 -3.08 -11.15
N ASN A 328 21.54 -3.16 -9.88
CA ASN A 328 22.33 -3.84 -8.86
C ASN A 328 21.59 -5.12 -8.47
N GLY A 329 22.10 -6.28 -8.90
CA GLY A 329 21.44 -7.56 -8.71
C GLY A 329 21.08 -7.88 -7.25
N GLU A 330 21.98 -7.60 -6.31
CA GLU A 330 21.71 -7.79 -4.87
C GLU A 330 20.55 -6.91 -4.38
N ARG A 331 20.55 -5.62 -4.76
CA ARG A 331 19.46 -4.71 -4.41
C ARG A 331 18.15 -5.11 -5.08
N ALA A 332 18.19 -5.50 -6.34
CA ALA A 332 17.01 -5.98 -7.06
C ALA A 332 16.40 -7.21 -6.36
N LEU A 333 17.21 -8.19 -5.99
CA LEU A 333 16.77 -9.34 -5.20
C LEU A 333 16.24 -8.96 -3.81
N HIS A 334 16.84 -7.94 -3.17
CA HIS A 334 16.33 -7.40 -1.92
C HIS A 334 14.90 -6.87 -2.09
N PHE A 335 14.66 -5.98 -3.06
CA PHE A 335 13.33 -5.41 -3.35
C PHE A 335 12.31 -6.47 -3.79
N ARG A 336 12.75 -7.51 -4.51
CA ARG A 336 11.93 -8.67 -4.86
C ARG A 336 11.30 -9.32 -3.62
N ARG A 337 12.00 -9.34 -2.48
CA ARG A 337 11.56 -9.98 -1.22
C ARG A 337 10.81 -9.04 -0.24
N LEU A 338 10.57 -7.79 -0.62
CA LEU A 338 9.90 -6.79 0.22
C LEU A 338 8.39 -6.76 -0.01
N ALA A 339 7.62 -7.48 0.78
CA ALA A 339 6.19 -7.27 0.96
C ALA A 339 5.71 -8.14 2.13
N LYS A 340 4.49 -7.88 2.62
CA LYS A 340 3.74 -8.90 3.36
C LYS A 340 3.32 -10.03 2.45
N HIS A 341 3.27 -11.23 3.01
CA HIS A 341 2.75 -12.40 2.31
C HIS A 341 1.33 -12.13 1.78
N LYS A 342 1.05 -12.56 0.54
CA LYS A 342 -0.16 -12.28 -0.27
C LYS A 342 -0.27 -10.87 -0.90
N PHE A 343 0.62 -9.95 -0.57
CA PHE A 343 0.63 -8.59 -1.11
C PHE A 343 1.84 -8.30 -2.00
N PHE A 344 2.49 -9.36 -2.51
CA PHE A 344 3.52 -9.22 -3.54
C PHE A 344 2.89 -8.73 -4.85
N MET A 345 3.65 -7.92 -5.57
CA MET A 345 3.27 -7.39 -6.88
C MET A 345 3.89 -8.28 -7.98
N PRO A 346 3.30 -8.38 -9.18
CA PRO A 346 3.84 -9.18 -10.29
C PRO A 346 5.32 -8.89 -10.55
N GLU A 347 5.73 -7.63 -10.42
CA GLU A 347 7.11 -7.16 -10.54
C GLU A 347 8.08 -7.82 -9.55
N GLN A 348 7.60 -8.53 -8.53
CA GLN A 348 8.38 -9.26 -7.53
C GLN A 348 8.32 -10.77 -7.72
N PHE A 349 7.17 -11.31 -8.15
CA PHE A 349 6.98 -12.76 -8.18
C PHE A 349 6.84 -13.34 -9.58
N THR A 350 6.81 -12.56 -10.66
CA THR A 350 6.68 -13.10 -12.02
C THR A 350 7.82 -14.07 -12.38
N LYS A 351 7.55 -14.96 -13.34
CA LYS A 351 8.54 -15.90 -13.89
C LYS A 351 9.63 -15.19 -14.70
N GLU A 352 9.41 -13.95 -15.16
CA GLU A 352 10.45 -13.18 -15.87
C GLU A 352 11.75 -13.03 -15.07
N TRP A 353 11.68 -12.98 -13.73
CA TRP A 353 12.87 -12.94 -12.87
C TRP A 353 13.82 -14.13 -13.05
N ASP A 354 13.29 -15.26 -13.49
CA ASP A 354 14.06 -16.48 -13.72
C ASP A 354 14.88 -16.36 -15.02
N TRP A 355 14.66 -15.28 -15.80
CA TRP A 355 15.37 -14.96 -17.05
C TRP A 355 16.21 -13.68 -16.97
N VAL A 356 16.22 -12.97 -15.82
CA VAL A 356 17.01 -11.74 -15.64
C VAL A 356 18.42 -12.09 -15.13
N PRO A 357 19.51 -11.79 -15.86
CA PRO A 357 20.87 -12.04 -15.36
C PRO A 357 21.26 -10.97 -14.33
N LEU A 358 21.34 -11.32 -13.04
CA LEU A 358 21.62 -10.35 -11.97
C LEU A 358 23.11 -10.13 -11.69
N GLY A 359 23.98 -11.03 -12.15
CA GLY A 359 25.44 -11.01 -11.92
C GLY A 359 26.29 -10.29 -12.97
N TYR A 360 25.73 -9.93 -14.13
CA TYR A 360 26.47 -9.33 -15.23
C TYR A 360 25.65 -8.21 -15.87
N HIS A 361 25.67 -7.00 -15.29
CA HIS A 361 25.05 -5.86 -15.95
C HIS A 361 25.94 -5.35 -17.10
N LEU A 362 25.82 -5.98 -18.27
CA LEU A 362 26.18 -5.41 -19.57
C LEU A 362 25.25 -4.24 -19.99
N TYR A 363 24.24 -3.93 -19.18
CA TYR A 363 23.16 -2.98 -19.49
C TYR A 363 23.31 -1.61 -18.81
N ALA A 364 24.53 -1.20 -18.44
CA ALA A 364 24.77 0.18 -18.01
C ALA A 364 24.45 1.12 -19.20
N GLY A 365 23.20 1.62 -19.26
CA GLY A 365 22.69 2.49 -20.32
C GLY A 365 21.64 1.86 -21.27
N ALA A 366 21.32 0.58 -21.14
CA ALA A 366 20.32 -0.08 -21.99
C ALA A 366 18.97 -0.27 -21.26
N PRO A 367 17.83 -0.35 -21.99
CA PRO A 367 16.52 -0.58 -21.40
C PRO A 367 16.50 -1.88 -20.58
N TRP A 368 15.76 -1.85 -19.46
CA TRP A 368 15.59 -3.04 -18.64
C TRP A 368 14.88 -4.15 -19.43
N PRO A 369 15.39 -5.40 -19.40
CA PRO A 369 15.08 -6.40 -20.43
C PRO A 369 13.71 -7.07 -20.28
N THR A 370 12.89 -6.62 -19.33
CA THR A 370 11.65 -7.30 -18.94
C THR A 370 10.47 -6.33 -18.90
N THR A 371 9.29 -6.84 -19.17
CA THR A 371 8.03 -6.09 -19.19
C THR A 371 7.39 -5.95 -17.80
N VAL A 372 7.70 -6.87 -16.88
CA VAL A 372 7.11 -6.95 -15.54
C VAL A 372 8.19 -6.99 -14.45
N ALA A 373 9.12 -7.94 -14.49
CA ALA A 373 10.08 -8.16 -13.40
C ALA A 373 10.89 -6.89 -13.09
N GLY A 374 10.83 -6.42 -11.85
CA GLY A 374 11.59 -5.23 -11.44
C GLY A 374 11.13 -3.91 -12.10
N GLN A 375 10.01 -3.86 -12.81
CA GLN A 375 9.42 -2.63 -13.33
C GLN A 375 8.68 -1.86 -12.23
N TRP A 376 9.39 -1.58 -11.13
CA TRP A 376 8.81 -0.92 -9.96
C TRP A 376 8.56 0.58 -10.19
N GLY A 377 7.40 1.06 -9.77
CA GLY A 377 7.05 2.47 -9.78
C GLY A 377 5.67 2.74 -9.18
N TRP A 378 5.05 3.85 -9.60
CA TRP A 378 3.69 4.21 -9.16
C TRP A 378 2.66 3.11 -9.46
N ALA A 379 2.80 2.41 -10.59
CA ALA A 379 1.92 1.33 -11.01
C ALA A 379 1.98 0.15 -10.04
N SER A 380 3.13 -0.08 -9.40
CA SER A 380 3.31 -1.11 -8.37
C SER A 380 2.51 -0.77 -7.10
N ASN A 381 2.53 0.51 -6.67
CA ASN A 381 1.68 0.97 -5.58
C ASN A 381 0.19 0.82 -5.93
N LEU A 382 -0.19 1.13 -7.18
CA LEU A 382 -1.57 0.98 -7.65
C LEU A 382 -2.04 -0.48 -7.63
N PHE A 383 -1.15 -1.43 -7.95
CA PHE A 383 -1.47 -2.86 -7.83
C PHE A 383 -1.81 -3.25 -6.39
N GLN A 384 -1.01 -2.82 -5.42
CA GLN A 384 -1.30 -3.10 -4.01
C GLN A 384 -2.57 -2.39 -3.52
N VAL A 385 -2.87 -1.18 -4.03
CA VAL A 385 -4.18 -0.53 -3.81
C VAL A 385 -5.31 -1.38 -4.37
N GLY A 386 -5.16 -1.94 -5.58
CA GLY A 386 -6.11 -2.88 -6.17
C GLY A 386 -6.33 -4.12 -5.27
N LEU A 387 -5.26 -4.66 -4.67
CA LEU A 387 -5.38 -5.77 -3.72
C LEU A 387 -6.16 -5.39 -2.46
N VAL A 388 -5.93 -4.18 -1.92
CA VAL A 388 -6.70 -3.66 -0.77
C VAL A 388 -8.17 -3.51 -1.14
N MET A 389 -8.47 -2.93 -2.30
CA MET A 389 -9.85 -2.81 -2.78
C MET A 389 -10.51 -4.17 -2.95
N ALA A 390 -9.80 -5.14 -3.51
CA ALA A 390 -10.29 -6.51 -3.62
C ALA A 390 -10.56 -7.16 -2.25
N CYS A 391 -9.75 -6.85 -1.23
CA CYS A 391 -10.02 -7.28 0.15
C CYS A 391 -11.33 -6.69 0.69
N LEU A 392 -11.60 -5.41 0.43
CA LEU A 392 -12.82 -4.73 0.88
C LEU A 392 -14.07 -5.27 0.17
N ILE A 393 -13.98 -5.52 -1.13
CA ILE A 393 -15.07 -6.07 -1.95
C ILE A 393 -15.41 -7.51 -1.55
N THR A 394 -14.39 -8.35 -1.40
CA THR A 394 -14.59 -9.80 -1.18
C THR A 394 -14.61 -10.19 0.29
N GLN A 395 -14.17 -9.29 1.18
CA GLN A 395 -13.94 -9.57 2.60
C GLN A 395 -13.01 -10.77 2.82
N CYS A 396 -12.13 -11.01 1.86
CA CYS A 396 -11.15 -12.07 1.87
C CYS A 396 -9.75 -11.50 1.63
N TYR A 397 -8.74 -12.22 2.07
CA TYR A 397 -7.38 -11.98 1.60
C TYR A 397 -7.30 -12.21 0.08
N PRO A 398 -6.33 -11.58 -0.61
CA PRO A 398 -6.10 -11.86 -2.02
C PRO A 398 -5.86 -13.37 -2.27
N PRO A 399 -6.23 -13.87 -3.46
CA PRO A 399 -5.94 -15.25 -3.86
C PRO A 399 -4.47 -15.62 -3.61
N CYS A 400 -4.26 -16.78 -3.01
CA CYS A 400 -2.93 -17.33 -2.75
C CYS A 400 -2.99 -18.85 -2.96
N PRO A 401 -2.35 -19.42 -4.00
CA PRO A 401 -1.46 -18.76 -4.96
C PRO A 401 -2.13 -17.65 -5.80
N PRO A 402 -1.37 -16.64 -6.26
CA PRO A 402 -1.87 -15.64 -7.18
C PRO A 402 -2.06 -16.25 -8.58
N VAL A 403 -3.23 -16.07 -9.16
CA VAL A 403 -3.60 -16.64 -10.47
C VAL A 403 -4.18 -15.52 -11.34
N PRO A 404 -3.54 -15.14 -12.46
CA PRO A 404 -4.11 -14.16 -13.38
C PRO A 404 -5.14 -14.82 -14.31
N GLY A 405 -6.12 -14.05 -14.75
CA GLY A 405 -7.08 -14.40 -15.80
C GLY A 405 -7.11 -13.32 -16.88
N LEU A 406 -7.68 -13.64 -18.04
CA LEU A 406 -7.84 -12.69 -19.13
C LEU A 406 -9.01 -11.75 -18.87
N ILE A 407 -8.77 -10.44 -18.99
CA ILE A 407 -9.79 -9.40 -18.98
C ILE A 407 -9.65 -8.53 -20.23
N TRP A 408 -10.72 -7.84 -20.61
CA TRP A 408 -10.71 -6.87 -21.70
C TRP A 408 -10.68 -5.46 -21.14
N ILE A 409 -9.70 -4.66 -21.55
CA ILE A 409 -9.56 -3.28 -21.09
C ILE A 409 -9.58 -2.33 -22.29
N PHE A 410 -10.14 -1.14 -22.09
CA PHE A 410 -10.00 -0.05 -23.04
C PHE A 410 -8.61 0.59 -22.88
N HIS A 411 -7.82 0.61 -23.95
CA HIS A 411 -6.48 1.20 -23.91
C HIS A 411 -6.33 2.28 -24.98
N PRO A 412 -6.39 3.58 -24.61
CA PRO A 412 -6.46 4.69 -25.57
C PRO A 412 -5.23 4.79 -26.47
N GLU A 413 -4.07 4.32 -26.02
CA GLU A 413 -2.83 4.35 -26.83
C GLU A 413 -2.80 3.30 -27.97
N TYR A 414 -3.76 2.37 -28.00
CA TYR A 414 -3.90 1.39 -29.09
C TYR A 414 -5.02 1.74 -30.07
N VAL A 415 -5.51 2.99 -30.03
CA VAL A 415 -6.28 3.55 -31.15
C VAL A 415 -5.30 3.80 -32.30
N ILE A 416 -4.98 2.72 -33.03
CA ILE A 416 -4.13 2.77 -34.23
C ILE A 416 -5.06 3.13 -35.38
N GLY A 417 -5.03 4.40 -35.79
CA GLY A 417 -5.70 4.88 -36.99
C GLY A 417 -6.00 6.36 -36.91
N ASP A 418 -5.48 7.11 -37.87
CA ASP A 418 -5.84 8.50 -38.19
C ASP A 418 -7.30 8.58 -38.65
N ALA A 419 -8.24 8.30 -37.73
CA ALA A 419 -9.65 8.64 -37.93
C ALA A 419 -9.80 10.14 -37.60
N GLU A 420 -9.29 10.97 -38.49
CA GLU A 420 -9.80 12.33 -38.64
C GLU A 420 -11.29 12.22 -38.98
N ASP A 421 -12.11 12.99 -38.27
CA ASP A 421 -13.50 13.35 -38.62
C ASP A 421 -14.57 12.24 -38.60
N GLU A 422 -15.03 11.81 -37.42
CA GLU A 422 -16.47 11.57 -37.22
C GLU A 422 -16.91 12.08 -35.83
N GLU A 423 -17.69 13.17 -35.82
CA GLU A 423 -18.51 13.60 -34.69
C GLU A 423 -19.52 12.48 -34.36
N GLU A 424 -19.30 11.73 -33.28
CA GLU A 424 -20.29 10.74 -32.82
C GLU A 424 -20.66 11.00 -31.35
N ASP A 425 -21.87 11.53 -31.18
CA ASP A 425 -22.56 11.93 -29.94
C ASP A 425 -23.09 10.74 -29.10
N ASP A 426 -22.64 9.51 -29.37
CA ASP A 426 -23.16 8.31 -28.69
C ASP A 426 -22.17 7.78 -27.63
N PRO A 427 -22.58 7.65 -26.35
CA PRO A 427 -21.72 7.09 -25.32
C PRO A 427 -21.33 5.64 -25.66
N PRO A 428 -20.08 5.23 -25.40
CA PRO A 428 -19.58 3.92 -25.82
C PRO A 428 -20.42 2.79 -25.20
N LYS A 429 -21.07 2.01 -26.07
CA LYS A 429 -21.77 0.77 -25.70
C LYS A 429 -20.75 -0.19 -25.08
N HIS A 430 -21.09 -0.76 -23.91
CA HIS A 430 -20.23 -1.66 -23.13
C HIS A 430 -19.62 -2.79 -23.98
N PRO A 431 -18.40 -3.28 -23.65
CA PRO A 431 -17.74 -4.34 -24.41
C PRO A 431 -18.56 -5.64 -24.39
N PRO A 432 -18.41 -6.50 -25.43
CA PRO A 432 -19.11 -7.78 -25.49
C PRO A 432 -18.71 -8.67 -24.30
N VAL A 433 -19.73 -9.02 -23.52
CA VAL A 433 -19.63 -9.98 -22.43
C VAL A 433 -19.44 -11.36 -23.05
N HIS A 434 -18.39 -12.07 -22.66
CA HIS A 434 -17.98 -13.45 -23.02
C HIS A 434 -16.97 -13.62 -24.17
N ALA A 435 -15.79 -14.13 -23.78
CA ALA A 435 -14.75 -14.70 -24.65
C ALA A 435 -15.15 -16.03 -25.35
N GLY A 436 -16.43 -16.44 -25.30
CA GLY A 436 -16.88 -17.75 -25.77
C GLY A 436 -17.66 -17.77 -27.09
N GLN A 437 -18.18 -16.64 -27.58
CA GLN A 437 -19.14 -16.64 -28.70
C GLN A 437 -18.89 -15.63 -29.82
N VAL A 438 -17.85 -14.79 -29.76
CA VAL A 438 -17.53 -13.83 -30.83
C VAL A 438 -16.23 -14.22 -31.55
N ALA A 439 -15.99 -15.52 -31.73
CA ALA A 439 -15.05 -16.01 -32.73
C ALA A 439 -15.79 -16.13 -34.09
N GLY A 440 -16.23 -15.00 -34.63
CA GLY A 440 -16.93 -15.00 -35.91
C GLY A 440 -17.63 -13.68 -36.19
N LYS A 441 -17.03 -12.86 -37.06
CA LYS A 441 -17.51 -11.58 -37.60
C LYS A 441 -17.33 -10.37 -36.68
N THR A 442 -16.08 -9.97 -36.44
CA THR A 442 -15.77 -8.56 -36.25
C THR A 442 -15.58 -7.93 -37.63
N ASP A 443 -16.37 -6.88 -37.88
CA ASP A 443 -16.30 -6.08 -39.08
C ASP A 443 -14.89 -5.49 -39.22
N ARG A 444 -14.26 -5.62 -40.41
CA ARG A 444 -12.83 -5.30 -40.61
C ARG A 444 -12.47 -3.82 -40.41
N ASN A 445 -13.48 -2.95 -40.30
CA ASN A 445 -13.30 -1.51 -40.16
C ASN A 445 -13.47 -0.98 -38.73
N ASN A 446 -13.83 -1.81 -37.75
CA ASN A 446 -13.96 -1.39 -36.36
C ASN A 446 -12.81 -2.00 -35.54
N VAL A 447 -11.63 -1.40 -35.67
CA VAL A 447 -10.43 -1.78 -34.90
C VAL A 447 -10.81 -1.72 -33.42
N SER A 448 -10.92 -2.88 -32.78
CA SER A 448 -11.50 -2.99 -31.44
C SER A 448 -10.71 -2.14 -30.46
N LYS A 449 -11.36 -1.11 -29.90
CA LYS A 449 -10.86 -0.21 -28.83
C LYS A 449 -10.43 -0.93 -27.53
N TYR A 450 -10.55 -2.26 -27.50
CA TYR A 450 -10.29 -3.12 -26.36
C TYR A 450 -9.17 -4.10 -26.67
N ILE A 451 -8.30 -4.32 -25.68
CA ILE A 451 -7.24 -5.33 -25.73
C ILE A 451 -7.46 -6.36 -24.63
N ALA A 452 -7.14 -7.62 -24.92
CA ALA A 452 -7.11 -8.67 -23.91
C ALA A 452 -5.79 -8.60 -23.12
N VAL A 453 -5.87 -8.53 -21.80
CA VAL A 453 -4.72 -8.44 -20.91
C VAL A 453 -4.87 -9.41 -19.73
N TRP A 454 -3.74 -9.83 -19.16
CA TRP A 454 -3.73 -10.62 -17.94
C TRP A 454 -3.95 -9.73 -16.72
N SER A 455 -4.91 -10.10 -15.88
CA SER A 455 -5.16 -9.44 -14.60
C SER A 455 -5.38 -10.45 -13.48
N TYR A 456 -4.77 -10.18 -12.33
CA TYR A 456 -5.04 -10.91 -11.08
C TYR A 456 -6.39 -10.54 -10.48
N GLY A 457 -7.11 -9.58 -11.06
CA GLY A 457 -8.46 -9.17 -10.66
C GLY A 457 -9.58 -9.82 -11.47
N GLU A 458 -9.29 -10.71 -12.43
CA GLU A 458 -10.32 -11.38 -13.25
C GLU A 458 -11.41 -12.04 -12.39
N TYR A 459 -11.03 -12.65 -11.27
CA TYR A 459 -11.98 -13.30 -10.36
C TYR A 459 -13.02 -12.36 -9.76
N LEU A 460 -12.77 -11.05 -9.72
CA LEU A 460 -13.75 -10.05 -9.31
C LEU A 460 -14.89 -9.93 -10.32
N LEU A 461 -14.62 -10.27 -11.59
CA LEU A 461 -15.51 -10.11 -12.73
C LEU A 461 -16.31 -11.37 -13.08
N HIS A 462 -16.01 -12.51 -12.46
CA HIS A 462 -16.68 -13.77 -12.71
C HIS A 462 -18.19 -13.68 -12.38
N GLU A 463 -19.06 -14.36 -13.14
CA GLU A 463 -20.50 -14.12 -13.07
C GLU A 463 -21.16 -14.64 -11.80
N ASN A 464 -20.64 -15.75 -11.28
CA ASN A 464 -21.22 -16.47 -10.15
C ASN A 464 -20.69 -16.00 -8.78
N VAL A 465 -20.17 -14.78 -8.69
CA VAL A 465 -19.58 -14.27 -7.44
C VAL A 465 -20.60 -13.52 -6.59
N PRO A 466 -20.62 -13.71 -5.25
CA PRO A 466 -21.60 -13.08 -4.37
C PRO A 466 -21.62 -11.55 -4.43
N TRP A 467 -20.46 -10.91 -4.63
CA TRP A 467 -20.29 -9.45 -4.64
C TRP A 467 -20.72 -8.76 -5.94
N LYS A 468 -21.06 -9.51 -7.01
CA LYS A 468 -21.55 -8.93 -8.27
C LYS A 468 -23.00 -8.45 -8.17
N LYS A 469 -23.75 -8.90 -7.16
CA LYS A 469 -25.20 -8.62 -6.99
C LYS A 469 -25.53 -7.15 -6.71
N ASP A 470 -24.56 -6.34 -6.29
CA ASP A 470 -24.78 -4.97 -5.81
C ASP A 470 -24.58 -3.87 -6.88
N ASN A 471 -24.81 -4.15 -8.17
CA ASN A 471 -24.62 -3.19 -9.28
C ASN A 471 -23.21 -2.55 -9.36
N ASN A 472 -22.18 -3.22 -8.84
CA ASN A 472 -20.83 -2.67 -8.73
C ASN A 472 -19.91 -2.93 -9.92
N ARG A 473 -20.48 -3.34 -11.07
CA ARG A 473 -19.68 -3.85 -12.18
C ARG A 473 -18.55 -2.89 -12.60
N TYR A 474 -18.87 -1.61 -12.74
CA TYR A 474 -17.89 -0.61 -13.14
C TYR A 474 -16.74 -0.47 -12.12
N LEU A 475 -17.04 -0.45 -10.82
CA LEU A 475 -16.02 -0.45 -9.77
C LEU A 475 -15.13 -1.70 -9.86
N LEU A 476 -15.74 -2.87 -10.04
CA LEU A 476 -15.01 -4.14 -10.14
C LEU A 476 -14.06 -4.14 -11.34
N GLU A 477 -14.48 -3.57 -12.47
CA GLU A 477 -13.64 -3.38 -13.66
C GLU A 477 -12.46 -2.45 -13.38
N GLN A 478 -12.70 -1.30 -12.72
CA GLN A 478 -11.60 -0.38 -12.37
C GLN A 478 -10.59 -1.02 -11.41
N VAL A 479 -11.05 -1.82 -10.44
CA VAL A 479 -10.16 -2.56 -9.52
C VAL A 479 -9.41 -3.68 -10.27
N ALA A 480 -10.06 -4.39 -11.18
CA ALA A 480 -9.42 -5.42 -12.00
C ALA A 480 -8.36 -4.83 -12.96
N GLU A 481 -8.60 -3.65 -13.53
CA GLU A 481 -7.60 -2.93 -14.33
C GLU A 481 -6.36 -2.56 -13.49
N CYS A 482 -6.52 -2.18 -12.23
CA CYS A 482 -5.38 -1.93 -11.32
C CYS A 482 -4.55 -3.18 -11.04
N LEU A 483 -5.15 -4.37 -11.22
CA LEU A 483 -4.55 -5.67 -10.98
C LEU A 483 -3.97 -6.33 -12.25
N CYS A 484 -3.81 -5.58 -13.35
CA CYS A 484 -3.10 -6.05 -14.54
C CYS A 484 -1.67 -6.52 -14.19
N ASP A 485 -1.25 -7.63 -14.79
CA ASP A 485 0.07 -8.23 -14.60
C ASP A 485 1.17 -7.25 -15.03
N GLU A 486 1.10 -6.78 -16.27
CA GLU A 486 2.02 -5.78 -16.79
C GLU A 486 1.68 -4.37 -16.28
N PRO A 487 2.64 -3.64 -15.69
CA PRO A 487 2.41 -2.29 -15.17
C PRO A 487 1.87 -1.29 -16.18
N ARG A 488 2.25 -1.42 -17.47
CA ARG A 488 1.80 -0.53 -18.55
C ARG A 488 0.30 -0.61 -18.84
N TYR A 489 -0.34 -1.75 -18.54
CA TYR A 489 -1.76 -1.96 -18.76
C TYR A 489 -2.62 -1.56 -17.54
N ARG A 490 -1.99 -1.14 -16.44
CA ARG A 490 -2.70 -0.55 -15.30
C ARG A 490 -3.13 0.87 -15.67
N PRO A 491 -4.29 1.36 -15.17
CA PRO A 491 -4.83 2.62 -15.61
C PRO A 491 -3.91 3.78 -15.17
N ARG A 492 -3.74 4.76 -16.06
CA ARG A 492 -3.04 6.01 -15.74
C ARG A 492 -3.75 6.70 -14.57
N LEU A 493 -2.98 7.24 -13.62
CA LEU A 493 -3.52 7.80 -12.38
C LEU A 493 -4.53 8.94 -12.62
N ASN A 494 -4.30 9.81 -13.61
CA ASN A 494 -5.25 10.88 -13.95
C ASN A 494 -6.58 10.31 -14.47
N HIS A 495 -6.54 9.34 -15.38
CA HIS A 495 -7.73 8.73 -15.95
C HIS A 495 -8.52 8.00 -14.87
N LEU A 496 -7.85 7.23 -14.02
CA LEU A 496 -8.50 6.56 -12.90
C LEU A 496 -9.12 7.55 -11.92
N LYS A 497 -8.42 8.63 -11.57
CA LYS A 497 -8.94 9.69 -10.71
C LYS A 497 -10.22 10.30 -11.29
N ILE A 498 -10.21 10.68 -12.56
CA ILE A 498 -11.39 11.24 -13.26
C ILE A 498 -12.55 10.23 -13.22
N ARG A 499 -12.31 8.95 -13.55
CA ARG A 499 -13.35 7.91 -13.51
C ARG A 499 -13.96 7.75 -12.11
N ILE A 500 -13.14 7.80 -11.06
CA ILE A 500 -13.59 7.75 -9.67
C ILE A 500 -14.43 8.99 -9.34
N GLU A 501 -13.94 10.19 -9.64
CA GLU A 501 -14.64 11.45 -9.36
C GLU A 501 -15.97 11.55 -10.10
N THR A 502 -16.02 11.16 -11.37
CA THR A 502 -17.26 11.06 -12.15
C THR A 502 -18.22 10.06 -11.50
N SER A 503 -17.73 8.91 -11.04
CA SER A 503 -18.57 7.90 -10.37
C SER A 503 -19.12 8.41 -9.04
N LEU A 504 -18.34 9.18 -8.29
CA LEU A 504 -18.76 9.82 -7.05
C LEU A 504 -19.76 10.97 -7.30
N ALA A 505 -19.64 11.67 -8.43
CA ALA A 505 -20.52 12.78 -8.80
C ALA A 505 -21.87 12.32 -9.40
N ALA A 506 -21.93 11.14 -10.02
CA ALA A 506 -23.07 10.67 -10.81
C ALA A 506 -24.41 10.46 -10.05
N ASN A 507 -24.48 10.77 -8.74
CA ASN A 507 -25.66 10.62 -7.88
C ASN A 507 -26.30 9.20 -7.86
N GLN A 508 -27.20 8.98 -6.89
CA GLN A 508 -27.61 7.67 -6.36
C GLN A 508 -28.24 6.60 -7.30
N PRO A 509 -28.86 6.86 -8.48
CA PRO A 509 -29.59 5.78 -9.17
C PRO A 509 -28.71 4.61 -9.63
N LEU A 510 -27.41 4.82 -9.82
CA LEU A 510 -26.47 3.76 -10.26
C LEU A 510 -26.01 2.82 -9.14
N TRP A 511 -26.10 3.23 -7.87
CA TRP A 511 -25.57 2.43 -6.76
C TRP A 511 -26.60 1.47 -6.16
N GLY A 512 -27.86 1.50 -6.62
CA GLY A 512 -28.92 0.65 -6.09
C GLY A 512 -29.51 1.13 -4.75
N ARG A 513 -30.54 0.43 -4.25
CA ARG A 513 -31.23 0.79 -3.00
C ARG A 513 -30.31 0.62 -1.78
N GLY A 514 -30.33 1.57 -0.85
CA GLY A 514 -29.58 1.49 0.41
C GLY A 514 -28.13 1.98 0.33
N ASN A 515 -27.78 2.75 -0.70
CA ASN A 515 -26.46 3.38 -0.89
C ASN A 515 -26.54 4.91 -0.77
N THR A 516 -27.39 5.42 0.12
CA THR A 516 -27.44 6.86 0.38
C THR A 516 -26.25 7.33 1.22
N ASP A 517 -25.97 8.63 1.25
CA ASP A 517 -24.96 9.20 2.14
C ASP A 517 -25.26 8.88 3.61
N GLU A 518 -26.54 8.88 3.98
CA GLU A 518 -26.98 8.56 5.34
C GLU A 518 -26.76 7.07 5.65
N ASP A 519 -27.10 6.17 4.73
CA ASP A 519 -26.80 4.74 4.90
C ASP A 519 -25.29 4.50 5.02
N THR A 520 -24.50 5.23 4.23
CA THR A 520 -23.03 5.17 4.27
C THR A 520 -22.50 5.65 5.61
N ARG A 521 -23.00 6.77 6.16
CA ARG A 521 -22.61 7.27 7.49
C ARG A 521 -22.95 6.27 8.60
N ARG A 522 -24.12 5.62 8.53
CA ARG A 522 -24.51 4.56 9.49
C ARG A 522 -23.58 3.35 9.40
N LEU A 523 -23.24 2.92 8.19
CA LEU A 523 -22.30 1.82 7.98
C LEU A 523 -20.90 2.19 8.50
N VAL A 524 -20.42 3.40 8.22
CA VAL A 524 -19.15 3.94 8.73
C VAL A 524 -19.10 3.88 10.26
N ALA A 525 -20.16 4.33 10.95
CA ALA A 525 -20.22 4.27 12.41
C ALA A 525 -20.13 2.82 12.93
N ARG A 526 -20.77 1.87 12.24
CA ARG A 526 -20.71 0.44 12.61
C ARG A 526 -19.33 -0.18 12.38
N LEU A 527 -18.67 0.17 11.27
CA LEU A 527 -17.38 -0.39 10.88
C LEU A 527 -16.21 0.20 11.67
N PHE A 528 -16.22 1.51 11.91
CA PHE A 528 -15.02 2.25 12.33
C PHE A 528 -15.09 2.82 13.76
N ASP A 529 -16.28 3.15 14.27
CA ASP A 529 -16.42 3.81 15.58
C ASP A 529 -16.52 2.82 16.75
N ARG A 530 -16.53 1.51 16.46
CA ARG A 530 -16.46 0.48 17.51
C ARG A 530 -15.05 0.45 18.12
N PRO A 531 -14.93 0.33 19.46
CA PRO A 531 -13.64 0.33 20.16
C PRO A 531 -12.67 -0.76 19.69
#